data_AF-A0A811TFR7-F1
#
_entry.id   AF-A0A811TFR7-F1
#
_cell.length_a   1.000
_cell.length_b   1.000
_cell.length_c   1.000
_cell.angle_alpha   90.00
_cell.angle_beta   90.00
_cell.angle_gamma   90.00
#
_symmetry.space_group_name_H-M   'P 1'
#
loop_
_entity.id
_entity.type
_entity.pdbx_description
1 polymer ?
#
loop_
_entity_poly.entity_id
_entity_poly.type
_entity_poly.pdbx_seq_one_letter_code
_entity_poly.pdbx_strand_id
1 'polypeptide(L)' 'MKKVEKLRDLPYSGKPLKYRLSYHRSLRVKGKYRLIYIVAENESTVTLVAFGHRKEVYELMLFSFKEDPSE' A
#
# COMPACT_ATOMS: atom_id res chain seq x y z
N MET A 1 -2.40 16.37 5.27
CA MET A 1 -3.46 15.39 5.57
C MET A 1 -4.33 14.98 4.38
N LYS A 2 -4.58 15.85 3.38
CA LYS A 2 -5.47 15.62 2.20
C LYS A 2 -5.35 14.33 1.34
N LYS A 3 -4.36 13.46 1.51
CA LYS A 3 -4.16 12.31 0.59
C LYS A 3 -4.84 11.02 1.04
N VAL A 4 -4.97 10.80 2.35
CA VAL A 4 -5.72 9.65 2.86
C VAL A 4 -7.21 9.87 2.66
N GLU A 5 -7.71 11.09 2.89
CA GLU A 5 -9.10 11.46 2.63
C GLU A 5 -9.52 11.19 1.18
N LYS A 6 -8.65 11.51 0.21
CA LYS A 6 -8.90 11.22 -1.21
C LYS A 6 -9.07 9.73 -1.54
N LEU A 7 -8.57 8.82 -0.70
CA LEU A 7 -8.76 7.38 -0.92
C LEU A 7 -10.20 6.96 -0.65
N ARG A 8 -11.01 7.76 0.06
CA ARG A 8 -12.44 7.51 0.21
C ARG A 8 -13.17 7.62 -1.13
N ASP A 9 -12.84 8.64 -1.91
CA ASP A 9 -13.49 8.90 -3.19
C ASP A 9 -12.79 8.17 -4.36
N LEU A 10 -11.47 8.04 -4.28
CA LEU A 10 -10.63 7.47 -5.34
C LEU A 10 -9.66 6.40 -4.79
N PRO A 11 -10.20 5.24 -4.36
CA PRO A 11 -9.41 4.17 -3.75
C PRO A 11 -8.35 3.61 -4.69
N TYR A 12 -8.53 3.71 -6.01
CA TYR A 12 -7.58 3.21 -7.02
C TYR A 12 -6.52 4.22 -7.48
N SER A 13 -6.43 5.39 -6.83
CA SER A 13 -5.49 6.46 -7.22
C SER A 13 -4.00 6.10 -7.05
N GLY A 14 -3.68 5.09 -6.25
CA GLY A 14 -2.36 4.50 -6.11
C GLY A 14 -2.04 3.49 -7.21
N LYS A 15 -0.77 3.44 -7.61
CA LYS A 15 -0.30 2.48 -8.62
C LYS A 15 -0.33 1.06 -8.04
N PRO A 16 -0.83 0.06 -8.79
CA PRO A 16 -0.70 -1.33 -8.38
C PRO A 16 0.79 -1.69 -8.29
N LEU A 17 1.15 -2.42 -7.25
CA LEU A 17 2.48 -3.02 -7.14
C LEU A 17 2.55 -4.31 -7.97
N LYS A 18 3.74 -4.91 -8.04
CA LYS A 18 4.02 -6.07 -8.90
C LYS A 18 4.61 -7.21 -8.08
N TYR A 19 4.69 -8.40 -8.69
CA TYR A 19 5.29 -9.60 -8.10
C TYR A 19 4.60 -9.95 -6.77
N ARG A 20 5.35 -10.31 -5.72
CA ARG A 20 4.81 -10.66 -4.39
C ARG A 20 3.99 -9.56 -3.73
N LEU A 21 4.08 -8.31 -4.19
CA LEU A 21 3.30 -7.20 -3.68
C LEU A 21 2.10 -6.85 -4.57
N SER A 22 1.74 -7.66 -5.57
CA SER A 22 0.68 -7.39 -6.55
C SER A 22 -0.69 -7.04 -5.95
N TYR A 23 -1.00 -7.58 -4.78
CA TYR A 23 -2.24 -7.30 -4.05
C TYR A 23 -2.31 -5.90 -3.41
N HIS A 24 -1.20 -5.15 -3.45
CA HIS A 24 -1.07 -3.84 -2.82
C HIS A 24 -1.01 -2.70 -3.83
N ARG A 25 -1.33 -1.50 -3.37
CA ARG A 25 -1.23 -0.25 -4.10
C ARG A 25 -0.30 0.73 -3.40
N SER A 26 0.38 1.55 -4.19
CA SER A 26 1.35 2.54 -3.73
C SER A 26 0.91 3.96 -4.11
N LEU A 27 0.63 4.77 -3.08
CA LEU A 27 0.31 6.19 -3.23
C LEU A 27 1.51 7.04 -2.81
N ARG A 28 1.95 7.94 -3.71
CA ARG A 28 2.94 8.97 -3.35
C ARG A 28 2.31 9.98 -2.41
N VAL A 29 2.82 10.12 -1.19
CA VAL A 29 2.33 11.13 -0.24
C VAL A 29 3.05 12.47 -0.43
N LYS A 30 4.33 12.54 -0.09
CA LYS A 30 5.18 13.73 -0.30
C LYS A 30 6.61 13.29 -0.62
N GLY A 31 7.26 13.97 -1.57
CA GLY A 31 8.66 13.67 -1.92
C GLY A 31 8.87 12.19 -2.23
N LYS A 32 9.75 11.56 -1.45
CA LYS A 32 10.13 10.15 -1.58
C LYS A 32 9.31 9.19 -0.71
N TYR A 33 8.28 9.66 0.00
CA TYR A 33 7.44 8.82 0.86
C TYR A 33 6.29 8.15 0.08
N ARG A 34 5.93 6.94 0.51
CA ARG A 34 4.85 6.12 -0.03
C ARG A 34 3.95 5.63 1.08
N LEU A 35 2.65 5.60 0.78
CA LEU A 35 1.63 4.90 1.53
C LEU A 35 1.27 3.65 0.74
N ILE A 36 1.42 2.48 1.36
CA ILE A 36 1.04 1.19 0.82
C ILE A 36 -0.30 0.80 1.42
N TYR A 37 -1.22 0.35 0.58
CA TYR A 37 -2.58 0.07 1.00
C TYR A 37 -3.23 -1.00 0.11
N ILE A 38 -4.33 -1.58 0.59
CA ILE A 38 -5.15 -2.57 -0.12
C ILE A 38 -6.56 -2.00 -0.27
N VAL A 39 -7.25 -2.39 -1.35
CA VAL A 39 -8.67 -2.08 -1.58
C VAL A 39 -9.44 -3.39 -1.57
N ALA A 40 -10.37 -3.53 -0.63
CA ALA A 40 -11.31 -4.65 -0.56
C ALA A 40 -12.68 -4.17 -1.09
N GLU A 41 -12.98 -4.49 -2.35
CA GLU A 41 -14.21 -4.04 -3.03
C GLU A 41 -15.47 -4.51 -2.32
N ASN A 42 -15.50 -5.79 -1.95
CA ASN A 42 -16.67 -6.42 -1.30
C ASN A 42 -17.00 -5.77 0.04
N GLU A 43 -15.98 -5.25 0.74
CA GLU A 43 -16.11 -4.65 2.06
C GLU A 43 -16.12 -3.12 2.01
N SER A 44 -16.03 -2.53 0.81
CA SER A 44 -15.86 -1.08 0.60
C SER A 44 -14.77 -0.47 1.49
N THR A 45 -13.70 -1.22 1.73
CA THR A 45 -12.70 -0.90 2.74
C THR A 45 -11.33 -0.67 2.12
N VAL A 46 -10.64 0.36 2.62
CA VAL A 46 -9.25 0.69 2.26
C VAL A 46 -8.38 0.51 3.49
N THR A 47 -7.53 -0.51 3.48
CA THR A 47 -6.62 -0.81 4.59
C THR A 47 -5.25 -0.20 4.33
N LEU A 48 -4.81 0.69 5.22
CA LEU A 48 -3.47 1.27 5.18
C LEU A 48 -2.48 0.27 5.79
N VAL A 49 -1.54 -0.21 5.00
CA VAL A 49 -0.64 -1.30 5.39
C VAL A 49 0.70 -0.76 5.90
N ALA A 50 1.31 0.17 5.16
CA ALA A 50 2.61 0.71 5.53
C ALA A 50 2.78 2.14 5.04
N PHE A 51 3.57 2.93 5.77
CA PHE A 51 3.99 4.26 5.35
C PHE A 51 5.48 4.44 5.59
N GLY A 52 6.22 4.89 4.57
CA GLY A 52 7.65 5.05 4.71
C GLY A 52 8.33 5.64 3.50
N HIS A 53 9.65 5.81 3.60
CA HIS A 53 10.49 6.24 2.50
C HIS A 53 10.56 5.14 1.44
N ARG A 54 10.53 5.51 0.14
CA ARG A 54 10.39 4.55 -0.97
C ARG A 54 11.49 3.48 -1.04
N LYS A 55 12.65 3.73 -0.45
CA LYS A 55 13.77 2.78 -0.47
C LYS A 55 13.54 1.68 0.56
N GLU A 56 13.06 2.03 1.75
CA GLU A 56 12.88 1.08 2.85
C GLU A 56 11.50 0.40 2.83
N VAL A 57 10.44 1.12 2.48
CA VAL A 57 9.06 0.63 2.69
C VAL A 57 8.76 -0.65 1.90
N TYR A 58 9.34 -0.83 0.72
CA TYR A 58 9.12 -2.05 -0.07
C TYR A 58 9.94 -3.22 0.46
N GLU A 59 11.16 -2.96 0.95
CA GLU A 59 11.99 -3.98 1.58
C GLU A 59 11.34 -4.49 2.86
N LEU A 60 10.90 -3.56 3.73
CA LEU A 60 10.16 -3.88 4.95
C LEU A 60 8.92 -4.75 4.66
N MET A 61 8.12 -4.36 3.66
CA MET A 61 6.97 -5.15 3.22
C MET A 61 7.38 -6.56 2.78
N LEU A 62 8.42 -6.69 1.95
CA LEU A 62 8.89 -8.01 1.50
C LEU A 62 9.44 -8.88 2.64
N PHE A 63 10.02 -8.30 3.69
CA PHE A 63 10.43 -9.05 4.88
C PHE A 63 9.23 -9.52 5.70
N SER A 64 8.23 -8.66 5.91
CA SER A 64 7.01 -9.03 6.65
C SER A 64 6.23 -10.17 5.98
N PHE A 65 6.22 -10.27 4.64
CA PHE A 65 5.58 -11.38 3.92
C PHE A 65 6.45 -12.62 3.74
N LYS A 66 7.72 -12.61 4.17
CA LYS A 66 8.55 -13.83 4.19
C LYS A 66 8.29 -14.70 5.41
N GLU A 67 7.66 -14.15 6.44
CA GLU A 67 7.36 -14.87 7.68
C GLU A 67 5.90 -15.31 7.80
N ASP A 68 5.10 -15.12 6.74
CA ASP A 68 3.75 -15.68 6.70
C ASP A 68 3.86 -17.21 6.49
N PRO A 69 3.56 -18.06 7.49
CA PRO A 69 3.86 -19.49 7.46
C PRO A 69 2.93 -20.31 6.54
N SER A 70 2.16 -19.64 5.68
CA SER A 70 1.19 -20.25 4.76
C SER A 70 1.67 -20.42 3.31
N GLU A 71 2.97 -20.20 3.01
CA GLU A 71 3.61 -20.63 1.74
C GLU A 71 4.45 -21.91 1.92
#